data_AF-A0A7S2JNW0-F1
#
_entry.id   AF-A0A7S2JNW0-F1
#
_cell.length_a   1.000
_cell.length_b   1.000
_cell.length_c   1.000
_cell.angle_alpha   90.00
_cell.angle_beta   90.00
_cell.angle_gamma   90.00
#
_symmetry.space_group_name_H-M   'P 1'
#
loop_
_entity.id
_entity.type
_entity.pdbx_description
1 polymer ?
#
loop_
_entity_poly.entity_id
_entity_poly.type
_entity_poly.pdbx_seq_one_letter_code
_entity_poly.pdbx_strand_id
1 'polypeptide(L)'
;ITIFWWACINIFYPALVIKLGSTNSVGRLWSIQRLTRSCAARGQIEYTYAPAHLFARLPFCQKRRHCSYEGEVGRSEHGACIPHGWGTWTDSAKHGETLTGYWEHGLPIGPFRSVGTRTGCVSANLRIGVVSNAAQTWNEKELFPRLCSSGLQWGVIGVEASIAGSWFKGLPHAGIIAPLSAGTSHEPRSAGWVIERLLHIQDLTSTQSTVDGRGEGSGRG
;
A
#
# COMPACT_ATOMS: atom_id res chain seq x y z
N ILE A 1 11.60 10.06 -33.12
CA ILE A 1 11.82 8.97 -32.12
C ILE A 1 12.05 7.69 -32.90
N THR A 2 13.22 7.06 -32.79
CA THR A 2 13.39 5.73 -33.37
C THR A 2 12.65 4.71 -32.50
N ILE A 3 11.95 3.77 -33.13
CA ILE A 3 11.20 2.70 -32.47
C ILE A 3 12.07 1.98 -31.42
N PHE A 4 13.37 1.86 -31.71
CA PHE A 4 14.38 1.31 -30.80
C PHE A 4 14.42 2.02 -29.43
N TRP A 5 14.60 3.35 -29.39
CA TRP A 5 14.67 4.08 -28.12
C TRP A 5 13.36 4.01 -27.33
N TRP A 6 12.23 4.07 -28.03
CA TRP A 6 10.93 3.90 -27.40
C TRP A 6 10.80 2.53 -26.73
N ALA A 7 11.22 1.45 -27.41
CA ALA A 7 11.21 0.09 -26.89
C ALA A 7 12.18 -0.07 -25.70
N CYS A 8 13.39 0.49 -25.77
CA CYS A 8 14.34 0.49 -24.65
C CYS A 8 13.73 1.06 -23.36
N ILE A 9 13.03 2.19 -23.44
CA ILE A 9 12.49 2.90 -22.27
C ILE A 9 11.19 2.30 -21.77
N ASN A 10 10.30 1.88 -22.67
CA ASN A 10 8.92 1.51 -22.30
C ASN A 10 8.72 0.00 -22.19
N ILE A 11 9.64 -0.82 -22.72
CA ILE A 11 9.54 -2.28 -22.70
C ILE A 11 10.71 -2.88 -21.92
N PHE A 12 11.95 -2.65 -22.36
CA PHE A 12 13.11 -3.33 -21.78
C PHE A 12 13.48 -2.82 -20.39
N TYR A 13 13.50 -1.51 -20.19
CA TYR A 13 13.88 -0.91 -18.91
C TYR A 13 12.91 -1.30 -17.77
N PRO A 14 11.57 -1.22 -17.92
CA PRO A 14 10.64 -1.71 -16.89
C PRO A 14 10.80 -3.21 -16.61
N ALA A 15 11.02 -4.03 -17.65
CA ALA A 15 11.26 -5.46 -17.47
C ALA A 15 12.55 -5.75 -16.68
N LEU A 16 13.61 -4.96 -16.91
CA LEU A 16 14.85 -5.04 -16.15
C LEU A 16 14.65 -4.63 -14.69
N VAL A 17 13.92 -3.54 -14.42
CA VAL A 17 13.58 -3.08 -13.06
C VAL A 17 12.83 -4.17 -12.29
N ILE A 18 11.83 -4.81 -12.92
CA ILE A 18 11.05 -5.90 -12.32
C ILE A 18 11.95 -7.10 -12.00
N LYS A 19 12.83 -7.50 -12.93
CA LYS A 19 13.76 -8.62 -12.71
C LYS A 19 14.80 -8.34 -11.62
N LEU A 20 15.24 -7.09 -11.48
CA LEU A 20 16.20 -6.70 -10.45
C LEU A 20 15.57 -6.67 -9.06
N GLY A 21 14.23 -6.63 -8.94
CA GLY A 21 13.43 -7.08 -7.78
C GLY A 21 13.70 -6.43 -6.42
N SER A 22 14.67 -5.52 -6.32
CA SER A 22 15.17 -5.00 -5.07
C SER A 22 14.75 -3.55 -4.89
N THR A 23 13.90 -3.31 -3.89
CA THR A 23 13.48 -1.99 -3.42
C THR A 23 14.68 -1.08 -3.08
N ASN A 24 15.79 -1.68 -2.63
CA ASN A 24 17.04 -0.97 -2.32
C ASN A 24 17.73 -0.35 -3.55
N SER A 25 17.33 -0.75 -4.76
CA SER A 25 17.87 -0.21 -6.02
C SER A 25 16.96 0.84 -6.67
N VAL A 26 15.79 1.15 -6.08
CA VAL A 26 14.84 2.11 -6.64
C VAL A 26 15.46 3.48 -6.82
N GLY A 27 16.26 3.97 -5.87
CA GLY A 27 16.97 5.26 -6.00
C GLY A 27 18.11 5.27 -7.03
N ARG A 28 18.64 4.09 -7.41
CA ARG A 28 19.65 3.96 -8.49
C ARG A 28 19.00 3.89 -9.87
N LEU A 29 17.81 3.32 -9.92
CA LEU A 29 17.05 3.12 -11.15
C LEU A 29 16.19 4.34 -11.46
N TRP A 30 15.65 5.04 -10.46
CA TRP A 30 14.72 6.15 -10.64
C TRP A 30 15.25 7.44 -10.01
N SER A 31 15.18 8.53 -10.77
CA SER A 31 15.38 9.89 -10.28
C SER A 31 14.07 10.42 -9.71
N ILE A 32 13.90 10.28 -8.39
CA ILE A 32 12.74 10.76 -7.65
C ILE A 32 13.04 12.16 -7.11
N GLN A 33 12.14 13.11 -7.37
CA GLN A 33 12.23 14.47 -6.86
C GLN A 33 10.93 14.81 -6.15
N ARG A 34 11.04 15.26 -4.90
CA ARG A 34 9.92 15.78 -4.13
C ARG A 34 9.62 17.21 -4.56
N LEU A 35 8.39 17.50 -4.93
CA LEU A 35 7.94 18.84 -5.30
C LEU A 35 7.49 19.63 -4.08
N THR A 36 6.79 18.99 -3.14
CA THR A 36 6.30 19.65 -1.94
C THR A 36 7.42 19.86 -0.92
N ARG A 37 7.76 21.12 -0.65
CA ARG A 37 8.83 21.51 0.29
C ARG A 37 8.37 21.67 1.75
N SER A 38 7.07 21.87 2.00
CA SER A 38 6.52 22.09 3.34
C SER A 38 5.41 21.10 3.66
N CYS A 39 5.48 20.51 4.86
CA CYS A 39 4.48 19.57 5.38
C CYS A 39 3.21 20.28 5.90
N ALA A 40 3.28 21.60 6.12
CA ALA A 40 2.41 22.27 7.07
C ALA A 40 1.06 22.77 6.51
N ALA A 41 0.80 22.70 5.19
CA ALA A 41 -0.30 23.50 4.62
C ALA A 41 -1.47 22.72 4.00
N ARG A 42 -1.32 21.47 3.55
CA ARG A 42 -2.36 20.84 2.71
C ARG A 42 -2.56 19.32 2.81
N GLY A 43 -1.88 18.61 3.70
CA GLY A 43 -1.98 17.13 3.73
C GLY A 43 -1.61 16.48 2.38
N GLN A 44 -0.83 17.19 1.56
CA GLN A 44 -0.54 16.79 0.20
C GLN A 44 0.97 16.62 0.03
N ILE A 45 1.38 15.51 -0.59
CA ILE A 45 2.77 15.27 -0.93
C ILE A 45 2.87 14.94 -2.41
N GLU A 46 3.70 15.67 -3.13
CA GLU A 46 3.90 15.49 -4.56
C GLU A 46 5.33 15.07 -4.85
N TYR A 47 5.45 14.09 -5.74
CA TYR A 47 6.70 13.59 -6.26
C TYR A 47 6.64 13.55 -7.77
N THR A 48 7.80 13.73 -8.38
CA THR A 48 8.01 13.39 -9.77
C THR A 48 9.10 12.36 -9.88
N TYR A 49 8.98 11.45 -10.83
CA TYR A 49 9.99 10.43 -11.05
C TYR A 49 10.24 10.18 -12.53
N ALA A 50 11.48 9.83 -12.85
CA ALA A 50 11.92 9.48 -14.20
C ALA A 50 13.03 8.42 -14.13
N PRO A 51 13.26 7.64 -15.19
CA PRO A 51 14.40 6.71 -15.25
C PRO A 51 15.72 7.44 -14.99
N ALA A 52 16.55 6.91 -14.11
CA ALA A 52 17.84 7.46 -13.73
C ALA A 52 18.95 7.10 -14.74
N HIS A 53 19.92 8.02 -14.86
CA HIS A 53 21.28 7.92 -15.41
C HIS A 53 21.52 7.30 -16.80
N LEU A 54 20.97 6.14 -17.18
CA LEU A 54 21.29 5.51 -18.47
C LEU A 54 20.64 6.22 -19.68
N PHE A 55 19.49 6.87 -19.47
CA PHE A 55 18.73 7.50 -20.56
C PHE A 55 18.43 8.99 -20.33
N ALA A 56 18.75 9.54 -19.14
CA ALA A 56 18.38 10.90 -18.73
C ALA A 56 18.97 12.03 -19.61
N ARG A 57 20.05 11.75 -20.36
CA ARG A 57 20.68 12.70 -21.31
C ARG A 57 19.96 12.79 -22.66
N LEU A 58 19.05 11.87 -22.96
CA LEU A 58 18.27 11.91 -24.19
C LEU A 58 17.02 12.77 -23.98
N PRO A 59 16.77 13.79 -24.82
CA PRO A 59 15.72 14.80 -24.59
C PRO A 59 14.29 14.21 -24.53
N PHE A 60 14.10 13.02 -25.10
CA PHE A 60 12.83 12.29 -25.13
C PHE A 60 12.63 11.32 -23.95
N CYS A 61 13.66 11.10 -23.11
CA CYS A 61 13.58 10.27 -21.90
C CYS A 61 13.21 11.07 -20.65
N GLN A 62 12.95 12.37 -20.82
CA GLN A 62 12.73 13.33 -19.74
C GLN A 62 11.27 13.46 -19.30
N LYS A 63 10.34 12.67 -19.85
CA LYS A 63 8.94 12.72 -19.41
C LYS A 63 8.83 12.22 -17.97
N ARG A 64 8.96 13.15 -17.03
CA ARG A 64 8.74 12.93 -15.61
C ARG A 64 7.29 12.54 -15.41
N ARG A 65 7.08 11.49 -14.64
CA ARG A 65 5.77 11.05 -14.19
C ARG A 65 5.49 11.68 -12.84
N HIS A 66 4.22 11.81 -12.50
CA HIS A 66 3.79 12.42 -11.26
C HIS A 66 3.17 11.36 -10.37
N CYS A 67 3.54 11.36 -9.10
CA CYS A 67 2.77 10.68 -8.08
C CYS A 67 2.50 11.62 -6.91
N SER A 68 1.31 11.50 -6.35
CA SER A 68 0.86 12.36 -5.26
C SER A 68 0.17 11.56 -4.18
N TYR A 69 0.30 12.05 -2.97
CA TYR A 69 -0.45 11.62 -1.81
C TYR A 69 -1.31 12.78 -1.33
N GLU A 70 -2.56 12.49 -0.96
CA GLU A 70 -3.50 13.43 -0.34
C GLU A 70 -4.13 12.76 0.88
N GLY A 71 -3.97 13.35 2.06
CA GLY A 71 -4.46 12.81 3.31
C GLY A 71 -3.69 13.31 4.53
N GLU A 72 -3.74 12.54 5.59
CA GLU A 72 -3.00 12.82 6.81
C GLU A 72 -1.47 12.64 6.58
N VAL A 73 -0.66 13.48 7.21
CA VAL A 73 0.80 13.44 7.04
C VAL A 73 1.51 13.40 8.38
N GLY A 74 2.50 12.53 8.47
CA GLY A 74 3.38 12.40 9.62
C GLY A 74 4.77 12.97 9.33
N ARG A 75 5.67 12.84 10.30
CA ARG A 75 7.10 13.13 10.15
C ARG A 75 7.90 11.85 10.30
N SER A 76 8.89 11.66 9.44
CA SER A 76 9.89 10.61 9.60
C SER A 76 10.90 10.97 10.68
N GLU A 77 11.73 10.01 11.07
CA GLU A 77 12.85 10.21 12.01
C GLU A 77 13.82 11.31 11.55
N HIS A 78 13.97 11.49 10.24
CA HIS A 78 14.80 12.54 9.64
C HIS A 78 14.04 13.86 9.42
N GLY A 79 12.83 14.00 9.96
CA GLY A 79 11.99 15.20 9.85
C GLY A 79 11.31 15.38 8.49
N ALA A 80 11.41 14.40 7.58
CA ALA A 80 10.75 14.47 6.28
C ALA A 80 9.26 14.17 6.43
N CYS A 81 8.44 14.91 5.69
CA CYS A 81 6.99 14.70 5.70
C CYS A 81 6.63 13.41 4.95
N ILE A 82 5.86 12.52 5.55
CA ILE A 82 5.54 11.19 5.01
C ILE A 82 4.03 10.90 5.12
N PRO A 83 3.47 10.06 4.23
CA PRO A 83 2.10 9.56 4.41
C PRO A 83 1.89 8.91 5.77
N HIS A 84 0.83 9.27 6.47
CA HIS A 84 0.49 8.70 7.79
C HIS A 84 -0.98 8.93 8.09
N GLY A 85 -1.73 7.95 8.60
CA GLY A 85 -3.18 8.06 8.77
C GLY A 85 -3.93 7.78 7.47
N TRP A 86 -5.16 8.30 7.34
CA TRP A 86 -5.97 8.04 6.15
C TRP A 86 -5.53 8.90 4.95
N GLY A 87 -5.43 8.29 3.76
CA GLY A 87 -5.16 9.05 2.55
C GLY A 87 -5.15 8.24 1.26
N THR A 88 -4.98 8.97 0.16
CA THR A 88 -4.96 8.44 -1.20
C THR A 88 -3.64 8.77 -1.89
N TRP A 89 -2.96 7.74 -2.37
CA TRP A 89 -1.86 7.82 -3.31
C TRP A 89 -2.36 7.66 -4.74
N THR A 90 -1.84 8.47 -5.67
CA THR A 90 -2.17 8.41 -7.10
C THR A 90 -0.89 8.49 -7.92
N ASP A 91 -0.71 7.56 -8.86
CA ASP A 91 0.36 7.57 -9.86
C ASP A 91 -0.20 7.83 -11.26
N SER A 92 0.32 8.88 -11.91
CA SER A 92 -0.09 9.30 -13.25
C SER A 92 0.47 8.42 -14.38
N ALA A 93 1.24 7.38 -14.06
CA ALA A 93 1.81 6.50 -15.07
C ALA A 93 0.76 5.69 -15.82
N LYS A 94 1.10 5.29 -17.07
CA LYS A 94 0.28 4.40 -17.89
C LYS A 94 -0.05 3.06 -17.20
N HIS A 95 0.84 2.62 -16.32
CA HIS A 95 0.68 1.42 -15.48
C HIS A 95 0.75 1.79 -14.00
N GLY A 96 0.38 3.03 -13.66
CA GLY A 96 0.28 3.49 -12.28
C GLY A 96 -0.95 2.91 -11.60
N GLU A 97 -1.12 3.31 -10.35
CA GLU A 97 -2.23 2.91 -9.51
C GLU A 97 -2.73 4.07 -8.66
N THR A 98 -3.98 3.96 -8.22
CA THR A 98 -4.56 4.77 -7.16
C THR A 98 -4.82 3.88 -5.96
N LEU A 99 -4.18 4.18 -4.84
CA LEU A 99 -4.29 3.44 -3.58
C LEU A 99 -4.91 4.34 -2.51
N THR A 100 -6.06 3.93 -1.98
CA THR A 100 -6.76 4.64 -0.89
C THR A 100 -6.80 3.75 0.34
N GLY A 101 -6.38 4.26 1.49
CA GLY A 101 -6.42 3.50 2.74
C GLY A 101 -5.60 4.12 3.86
N TYR A 102 -5.24 3.29 4.82
CA TYR A 102 -4.45 3.70 5.97
C TYR A 102 -2.94 3.63 5.67
N TRP A 103 -2.20 4.60 6.16
CA TRP A 103 -0.76 4.73 6.00
C TRP A 103 -0.09 4.80 7.35
N GLU A 104 1.04 4.13 7.51
CA GLU A 104 1.84 4.20 8.71
C GLU A 104 3.31 4.28 8.31
N HIS A 105 4.02 5.28 8.85
CA HIS A 105 5.43 5.54 8.54
C HIS A 105 5.75 5.55 7.02
N GLY A 106 4.85 6.09 6.19
CA GLY A 106 5.03 6.18 4.75
C GLY A 106 4.71 4.90 3.97
N LEU A 107 4.24 3.85 4.63
CA LEU A 107 3.85 2.59 4.01
C LEU A 107 2.32 2.41 4.08
N PRO A 108 1.68 1.88 3.03
CA PRO A 108 0.28 1.51 3.11
C PRO A 108 0.16 0.29 4.04
N ILE A 109 -0.69 0.38 5.05
CA ILE A 109 -1.01 -0.73 5.94
C ILE A 109 -2.50 -0.99 5.83
N GLY A 110 -2.89 -2.27 5.84
CA GLY A 110 -4.30 -2.64 5.82
C GLY A 110 -5.10 -1.82 6.87
N PRO A 111 -6.32 -1.38 6.57
CA PRO A 111 -7.00 -1.60 5.29
C PRO A 111 -6.60 -0.62 4.19
N PHE A 112 -6.55 -1.10 2.96
CA PHE A 112 -6.46 -0.25 1.77
C PHE A 112 -7.05 -0.94 0.54
N ARG A 113 -7.31 -0.15 -0.50
CA ARG A 113 -7.70 -0.61 -1.82
C ARG A 113 -6.83 0.06 -2.87
N SER A 114 -6.25 -0.71 -3.78
CA SER A 114 -5.50 -0.22 -4.93
C SER A 114 -6.22 -0.54 -6.24
N VAL A 115 -6.21 0.42 -7.18
CA VAL A 115 -6.78 0.28 -8.52
C VAL A 115 -5.72 0.66 -9.56
N GLY A 116 -5.38 -0.27 -10.44
CA GLY A 116 -4.48 -0.01 -11.56
C GLY A 116 -5.14 0.84 -12.64
N THR A 117 -4.55 1.99 -12.98
CA THR A 117 -5.14 3.03 -13.85
C THR A 117 -5.56 2.50 -15.23
N ARG A 118 -4.77 1.60 -15.83
CA ARG A 118 -5.03 1.08 -17.19
C ARG A 118 -5.60 -0.33 -17.20
N THR A 119 -5.19 -1.16 -16.26
CA THR A 119 -5.60 -2.58 -16.24
C THR A 119 -6.98 -2.74 -15.61
N GLY A 120 -7.42 -1.78 -14.79
CA GLY A 120 -8.62 -1.93 -13.96
C GLY A 120 -8.49 -3.03 -12.91
N CYS A 121 -7.28 -3.59 -12.73
CA CYS A 121 -7.05 -4.56 -11.68
C CYS A 121 -7.23 -3.89 -10.32
N VAL A 122 -7.89 -4.59 -9.40
CA VAL A 122 -8.14 -4.09 -8.06
C VAL A 122 -7.54 -5.07 -7.07
N SER A 123 -6.71 -4.56 -6.17
CA SER A 123 -6.28 -5.28 -4.98
C SER A 123 -6.83 -4.59 -3.73
N ALA A 124 -7.02 -5.37 -2.67
CA ALA A 124 -7.42 -4.84 -1.37
C ALA A 124 -6.65 -5.56 -0.28
N ASN A 125 -6.31 -4.83 0.78
CA ASN A 125 -5.79 -5.38 2.01
C ASN A 125 -6.83 -5.23 3.11
N LEU A 126 -7.16 -6.33 3.77
CA LEU A 126 -8.11 -6.39 4.87
C LEU A 126 -7.40 -6.77 6.17
N ARG A 127 -7.83 -6.19 7.29
CA ARG A 127 -7.42 -6.68 8.61
C ARG A 127 -8.29 -7.86 9.01
N ILE A 128 -7.65 -8.93 9.47
CA ILE A 128 -8.31 -10.15 9.95
C ILE A 128 -7.82 -10.42 11.37
N GLY A 129 -8.78 -10.55 12.29
CA GLY A 129 -8.53 -10.99 13.65
C GLY A 129 -8.22 -12.48 13.66
N VAL A 130 -7.16 -12.87 14.36
CA VAL A 130 -6.78 -14.27 14.52
C VAL A 130 -6.77 -14.63 15.99
N VAL A 131 -7.25 -15.83 16.29
CA VAL A 131 -7.24 -16.42 17.63
C VAL A 131 -6.66 -17.81 17.55
N SER A 132 -5.81 -18.15 18.51
CA SER A 132 -5.24 -19.48 18.66
C SER A 132 -5.31 -19.90 20.12
N ASN A 133 -5.64 -21.17 20.35
CA ASN A 133 -5.46 -21.82 21.64
C ASN A 133 -4.39 -22.91 21.57
N ALA A 134 -3.64 -22.99 20.47
CA ALA A 134 -2.58 -23.97 20.33
C ALA A 134 -1.36 -23.53 21.14
N ALA A 135 -0.74 -24.45 21.87
CA ALA A 135 0.57 -24.23 22.50
C ALA A 135 1.70 -24.07 21.47
N GLN A 136 1.42 -24.48 20.23
CA GLN A 136 2.39 -24.63 19.16
C GLN A 136 2.37 -23.41 18.23
N THR A 137 3.49 -23.21 17.55
CA THR A 137 3.58 -22.24 16.46
C THR A 137 2.69 -22.66 15.30
N TRP A 138 2.12 -21.69 14.57
CA TRP A 138 1.12 -21.92 13.51
C TRP A 138 1.55 -22.87 12.37
N ASN A 139 2.85 -23.08 12.20
CA ASN A 139 3.47 -23.87 11.14
C ASN A 139 3.98 -25.25 11.60
N GLU A 140 3.79 -25.61 12.87
CA GLU A 140 4.22 -26.89 13.42
C GLU A 140 3.06 -27.89 13.42
N LYS A 141 3.35 -29.13 13.03
CA LYS A 141 2.39 -30.24 13.07
C LYS A 141 2.78 -31.18 14.20
N GLU A 142 1.93 -31.28 15.21
CA GLU A 142 2.01 -32.36 16.20
C GLU A 142 0.92 -33.39 15.95
N LEU A 143 1.23 -34.66 16.27
CA LEU A 143 0.26 -35.75 16.26
C LEU A 143 -0.85 -35.56 17.29
N PHE A 144 -0.54 -34.88 18.40
CA PHE A 144 -1.48 -34.59 19.47
C PHE A 144 -1.52 -33.08 19.72
N PRO A 145 -2.61 -32.37 19.36
CA PRO A 145 -2.72 -30.94 19.57
C PRO A 145 -2.70 -30.63 21.07
N ARG A 146 -1.88 -29.65 21.46
CA ARG A 146 -1.78 -29.19 22.85
C ARG A 146 -2.37 -27.81 23.01
N LEU A 147 -3.10 -27.62 24.10
CA LEU A 147 -3.66 -26.32 24.46
C LEU A 147 -2.59 -25.42 25.08
N CYS A 148 -2.65 -24.13 24.75
CA CYS A 148 -1.75 -23.14 25.32
C CYS A 148 -2.06 -22.94 26.81
N SER A 149 -1.06 -23.10 27.67
CA SER A 149 -1.22 -22.93 29.12
C SER A 149 -1.52 -21.49 29.52
N SER A 150 -1.17 -20.51 28.68
CA SER A 150 -1.49 -19.09 28.87
C SER A 150 -2.88 -18.70 28.33
N GLY A 151 -3.65 -19.66 27.82
CA GLY A 151 -5.02 -19.46 27.33
C GLY A 151 -5.09 -18.98 25.88
N LEU A 152 -6.20 -18.31 25.53
CA LEU A 152 -6.43 -17.80 24.18
C LEU A 152 -5.45 -16.69 23.82
N GLN A 153 -4.76 -16.89 22.71
CA GLN A 153 -3.87 -15.92 22.10
C GLN A 153 -4.59 -15.18 20.99
N TRP A 154 -4.43 -13.86 20.94
CA TRP A 154 -5.09 -13.01 19.94
C TRP A 154 -4.06 -12.20 19.16
N GLY A 155 -4.34 -12.00 17.88
CA GLY A 155 -3.51 -11.25 16.96
C GLY A 155 -4.33 -10.64 15.83
N VAL A 156 -3.67 -9.85 14.99
CA VAL A 156 -4.25 -9.23 13.80
C VAL A 156 -3.28 -9.39 12.65
N ILE A 157 -3.79 -9.87 11.52
CA ILE A 157 -3.05 -9.99 10.27
C ILE A 157 -3.66 -9.06 9.21
N GLY A 158 -2.84 -8.54 8.31
CA GLY A 158 -3.28 -7.88 7.09
C GLY A 158 -3.19 -8.87 5.94
N VAL A 159 -4.26 -9.04 5.18
CA VAL A 159 -4.28 -9.92 4.01
C VAL A 159 -4.57 -9.09 2.77
N GLU A 160 -3.55 -8.97 1.92
CA GLU A 160 -3.68 -8.39 0.59
C GLU A 160 -4.10 -9.46 -0.41
N ALA A 161 -5.11 -9.16 -1.23
CA ALA A 161 -5.58 -10.04 -2.28
C ALA A 161 -5.95 -9.26 -3.54
N SER A 162 -5.80 -9.91 -4.70
CA SER A 162 -6.42 -9.43 -5.94
C SER A 162 -7.91 -9.73 -5.88
N ILE A 163 -8.74 -8.69 -5.96
CA ILE A 163 -10.21 -8.83 -5.88
C ILE A 163 -10.89 -8.66 -7.24
N ALA A 164 -10.21 -8.04 -8.22
CA ALA A 164 -10.70 -7.95 -9.59
C ALA A 164 -9.56 -7.83 -10.61
N GLY A 165 -9.77 -8.36 -11.81
CA GLY A 165 -8.83 -8.30 -12.92
C GLY A 165 -7.86 -9.49 -12.94
N SER A 166 -6.56 -9.21 -12.93
CA SER A 166 -5.53 -10.24 -13.10
C SER A 166 -5.11 -10.92 -11.80
N TRP A 167 -4.61 -12.15 -11.93
CA TRP A 167 -3.89 -12.83 -10.86
C TRP A 167 -2.47 -12.29 -10.76
N PHE A 168 -2.07 -11.86 -9.56
CA PHE A 168 -0.71 -11.39 -9.29
C PHE A 168 0.07 -12.47 -8.56
N LYS A 169 1.25 -12.81 -9.09
CA LYS A 169 2.14 -13.75 -8.44
C LYS A 169 2.56 -13.17 -7.08
N GLY A 170 2.29 -13.91 -6.01
CA GLY A 170 2.58 -13.47 -4.63
C GLY A 170 1.36 -12.98 -3.86
N LEU A 171 0.21 -12.81 -4.52
CA LEU A 171 -1.09 -12.65 -3.84
C LEU A 171 -1.85 -14.01 -3.81
N PRO A 172 -2.66 -14.28 -2.77
CA PRO A 172 -2.83 -13.45 -1.57
C PRO A 172 -1.56 -13.42 -0.70
N HIS A 173 -1.29 -12.28 -0.08
CA HIS A 173 -0.16 -12.07 0.82
C HIS A 173 -0.67 -11.72 2.22
N ALA A 174 -0.24 -12.48 3.23
CA ALA A 174 -0.60 -12.24 4.62
C ALA A 174 0.62 -11.72 5.39
N GLY A 175 0.47 -10.58 6.05
CA GLY A 175 1.47 -9.97 6.93
C GLY A 175 0.93 -9.86 8.36
N ILE A 176 1.81 -10.04 9.35
CA ILE A 176 1.44 -9.86 10.76
C ILE A 176 1.43 -8.37 11.07
N ILE A 177 0.28 -7.85 11.50
CA ILE A 177 0.14 -6.47 12.02
C ILE A 177 0.40 -6.48 13.53
N ALA A 178 -0.24 -7.43 14.23
CA ALA A 178 0.00 -7.68 15.64
C ALA A 178 0.14 -9.19 15.86
N PRO A 179 1.27 -9.67 16.41
CA PRO A 179 1.54 -11.10 16.57
C PRO A 179 0.55 -11.74 17.53
N LEU A 180 0.33 -13.06 17.43
CA LEU A 180 -0.47 -13.81 18.41
C LEU A 180 0.20 -13.74 19.78
N SER A 181 -0.53 -13.27 20.79
CA SER A 181 -0.08 -13.28 22.19
C SER A 181 -1.26 -13.47 23.12
N ALA A 182 -1.03 -14.19 24.22
CA ALA A 182 -1.90 -14.09 25.39
C ALA A 182 -1.79 -12.63 25.91
N GLY A 183 -2.91 -12.02 26.26
CA GLY A 183 -2.91 -10.68 26.84
C GLY A 183 -2.04 -10.63 28.10
N THR A 184 -1.40 -9.49 28.35
CA THR A 184 -0.75 -9.25 29.64
C THR A 184 -1.68 -8.43 30.54
N SER A 185 -1.37 -8.33 31.83
CA SER A 185 -2.14 -7.47 32.75
C SER A 185 -2.16 -6.00 32.32
N HIS A 186 -1.10 -5.55 31.61
CA HIS A 186 -0.97 -4.18 31.11
C HIS A 186 -1.59 -4.00 29.71
N GLU A 187 -1.67 -5.05 28.89
CA GLU A 187 -2.35 -5.05 27.60
C GLU A 187 -3.23 -6.31 27.46
N PRO A 188 -4.46 -6.28 27.99
CA PRO A 188 -5.35 -7.43 27.89
C PRO A 188 -5.81 -7.58 26.44
N ARG A 189 -5.38 -8.67 25.80
CA ARG A 189 -5.83 -9.05 24.47
C ARG A 189 -7.05 -9.96 24.57
N SER A 190 -8.14 -9.52 23.95
CA SER A 190 -9.44 -10.16 23.94
C SER A 190 -10.12 -9.96 22.58
N ALA A 191 -11.31 -10.53 22.40
CA ALA A 191 -12.12 -10.24 21.22
C ALA A 191 -12.36 -8.73 21.04
N GLY A 192 -12.58 -7.97 22.12
CA GLY A 192 -12.76 -6.52 22.06
C GLY A 192 -11.52 -5.80 21.52
N TRP A 193 -10.33 -6.15 22.02
CA TRP A 193 -9.05 -5.61 21.55
C TRP A 193 -8.81 -5.87 20.05
N VAL A 194 -9.23 -7.05 19.56
CA VAL A 194 -9.19 -7.38 18.13
C VAL A 194 -10.17 -6.48 17.37
N ILE A 195 -11.42 -6.43 17.82
CA ILE A 195 -12.48 -5.63 17.19
C ILE A 195 -12.06 -4.17 17.06
N GLU A 196 -11.49 -3.54 18.09
CA GLU A 196 -10.96 -2.16 18.02
C GLU A 196 -9.94 -1.97 16.88
N ARG A 197 -9.04 -2.95 16.70
CA ARG A 197 -8.02 -2.91 15.64
C ARG A 197 -8.57 -3.23 14.25
N LEU A 198 -9.71 -3.93 14.20
CA LEU A 198 -10.49 -4.14 12.98
C LEU A 198 -11.44 -2.98 12.67
N LEU A 199 -11.80 -2.14 13.66
CA LEU A 199 -12.82 -1.09 13.55
C LEU A 199 -12.28 0.28 13.17
N HIS A 200 -10.97 0.46 13.00
CA HIS A 200 -10.37 1.67 12.41
C HIS A 200 -10.74 1.88 10.91
N ILE A 201 -11.88 1.30 10.48
CA ILE A 201 -12.32 0.96 9.14
C ILE A 201 -13.78 1.44 8.89
N GLN A 202 -14.45 2.08 9.86
CA GLN A 202 -15.78 2.66 9.60
C GLN A 202 -15.76 3.83 8.60
N ASP A 203 -14.58 4.36 8.22
CA ASP A 203 -14.42 5.43 7.21
C ASP A 203 -14.30 4.95 5.75
N LEU A 204 -14.24 3.64 5.50
CA LEU A 204 -14.15 3.12 4.12
C LEU A 204 -15.45 3.29 3.32
N THR A 205 -16.60 3.28 4.01
CA THR A 205 -17.91 3.40 3.38
C THR A 205 -18.35 4.85 3.21
N SER A 206 -17.98 5.75 4.13
CA SER A 206 -18.27 7.19 4.04
C SER A 206 -17.46 7.90 2.96
N THR A 207 -16.25 7.41 2.64
CA THR A 207 -15.40 8.02 1.60
C THR A 207 -15.81 7.62 0.18
N GLN A 208 -16.38 6.42 -0.02
CA GLN A 208 -16.90 6.00 -1.34
C GLN A 208 -18.15 6.80 -1.76
N SER A 209 -19.05 7.12 -0.83
CA SER A 209 -20.24 7.92 -1.13
C SER A 209 -19.96 9.34 -1.65
N THR A 210 -18.76 9.88 -1.38
CA THR A 210 -18.39 11.26 -1.78
C THR A 210 -17.75 11.30 -3.16
N VAL A 211 -17.17 10.19 -3.65
CA VAL A 211 -16.52 10.12 -4.97
C VAL A 211 -17.52 9.72 -6.06
N ASP A 212 -18.49 8.85 -5.76
CA ASP A 212 -19.52 8.45 -6.72
C ASP A 212 -20.62 9.51 -6.91
N GLY A 213 -20.71 10.52 -6.02
CA GLY A 213 -21.71 11.60 -6.09
C GLY A 213 -21.41 12.74 -7.07
N ARG A 214 -20.30 12.71 -7.82
CA ARG A 214 -19.91 13.78 -8.77
C ARG A 214 -20.18 13.45 -10.25
N GLY A 215 -20.87 12.35 -10.53
CA GLY A 215 -21.04 11.80 -11.88
C GLY A 215 -22.40 11.98 -12.57
N GLU A 216 -23.42 12.58 -11.94
CA GLU A 216 -24.74 12.74 -12.57
C GLU A 216 -25.27 14.17 -12.41
N GLY A 217 -25.27 14.94 -13.50
CA GLY A 217 -25.91 16.25 -13.51
C GLY A 217 -25.38 17.26 -14.52
N SER A 218 -25.19 16.87 -15.79
CA SER A 218 -25.24 17.86 -16.88
C SER A 218 -25.77 17.20 -18.15
N GLY A 219 -27.09 17.25 -18.27
CA GLY A 219 -27.82 16.76 -19.42
C GLY A 219 -29.25 17.27 -19.38
N ARG A 220 -29.51 18.27 -20.24
CA ARG A 220 -30.80 18.84 -20.67
C ARG A 220 -31.28 20.09 -19.95
N GLY A 221 -31.46 21.12 -20.78
CA GLY A 221 -31.93 22.48 -20.54
C GLY A 221 -31.52 23.31 -21.74
#